data_AF-A0AAE0QG59-F1
#
_entry.id   AF-A0AAE0QG59-F1
#
_cell.length_a   1.000
_cell.length_b   1.000
_cell.length_c   1.000
_cell.angle_alpha   90.00
_cell.angle_beta   90.00
_cell.angle_gamma   90.00
#
_symmetry.space_group_name_H-M   'P 1'
#
loop_
_entity.id
_entity.type
_entity.pdbx_description
1 polymer ?
#
loop_
_entity_poly.entity_id
_entity_poly.type
_entity_poly.pdbx_seq_one_letter_code
_entity_poly.pdbx_strand_id
1 'polypeptide(L)'
;MTRYNKELSMVKIPSKTSARYLEKKFNRSEKYITDNILVLDIFFEALNYETIEQKKAYEVAGLLGDIGGQMGLFIGASILTILELFDYAYEVVKDRILDLLSRGEEEESRGEDVSQVAGAEV
;
A
#
# COMPACT_ATOMS: atom_id res chain seq x y z
N MET A 1 -11.05 -14.20 1.65
CA MET A 1 -11.79 -15.39 2.17
C MET A 1 -13.26 -15.04 2.18
N THR A 2 -14.10 -15.81 1.47
CA THR A 2 -15.54 -15.53 1.38
C THR A 2 -16.24 -16.07 2.61
N ARG A 3 -16.90 -15.21 3.39
CA ARG A 3 -17.69 -15.57 4.57
C ARG A 3 -19.16 -15.46 4.24
N TYR A 4 -19.94 -16.50 4.56
CA TYR A 4 -21.40 -16.47 4.46
C TYR A 4 -21.98 -16.17 5.84
N ASN A 5 -22.52 -14.97 6.03
CA ASN A 5 -23.33 -14.68 7.21
C ASN A 5 -24.64 -15.46 7.09
N LYS A 6 -25.06 -16.09 8.17
CA LYS A 6 -26.26 -16.93 8.23
C LYS A 6 -27.18 -16.36 9.28
N GLU A 7 -28.37 -15.96 8.89
CA GLU A 7 -29.45 -15.65 9.81
C GLU A 7 -30.41 -16.85 9.87
N LEU A 8 -30.74 -17.29 11.08
CA LEU A 8 -31.64 -18.43 11.29
C LEU A 8 -32.96 -17.93 11.85
N SER A 9 -34.04 -18.30 11.18
CA SER A 9 -35.39 -18.17 11.72
C SER A 9 -36.02 -19.57 11.82
N MET A 10 -36.78 -19.80 12.90
CA MET A 10 -37.39 -21.09 13.19
C MET A 10 -38.85 -20.89 13.54
N VAL A 11 -39.71 -21.75 13.00
CA VAL A 11 -41.14 -21.81 13.32
C VAL A 11 -41.50 -23.23 13.73
N LYS A 12 -42.48 -23.36 14.64
CA LYS A 12 -42.92 -24.67 15.10
C LYS A 12 -43.69 -25.40 14.00
N ILE A 13 -43.23 -26.61 13.67
CA ILE A 13 -43.88 -27.54 12.75
C ILE A 13 -44.07 -28.88 13.49
N PRO A 14 -45.20 -29.58 13.32
CA PRO A 14 -46.39 -29.19 12.57
C PRO A 14 -47.36 -28.31 13.37
N SER A 15 -48.26 -27.62 12.66
CA SER A 15 -49.42 -26.97 13.30
C SER A 15 -50.46 -28.01 13.74
N LYS A 16 -51.34 -27.67 14.69
CA LYS A 16 -52.37 -28.60 15.20
C LYS A 16 -53.28 -29.15 14.10
N THR A 17 -53.57 -28.37 13.06
CA THR A 17 -54.37 -28.82 11.92
C THR A 17 -53.56 -29.66 10.94
N SER A 18 -52.29 -29.31 10.72
CA SER A 18 -51.36 -30.02 9.82
C SER A 18 -50.88 -31.37 10.39
N ALA A 19 -50.82 -31.52 11.72
CA ALA A 19 -50.36 -32.74 12.40
C ALA A 19 -51.19 -33.96 12.00
N ARG A 20 -52.53 -33.83 12.06
CA ARG A 20 -53.49 -34.87 11.63
C ARG A 20 -53.33 -35.28 10.16
N TYR A 21 -52.94 -34.36 9.28
CA TYR A 21 -52.68 -34.67 7.88
C TYR A 21 -51.37 -35.44 7.71
N LEU A 22 -50.31 -35.00 8.40
CA LEU A 22 -49.00 -35.65 8.35
C LEU A 22 -49.03 -37.04 8.99
N GLU A 23 -49.78 -37.24 10.07
CA GLU A 23 -50.03 -38.55 10.67
C GLU A 23 -50.63 -39.54 9.68
N LYS A 24 -51.69 -39.14 8.97
CA LYS A 24 -52.35 -39.99 7.97
C LYS A 24 -51.47 -40.25 6.75
N LYS A 25 -50.67 -39.26 6.32
CA LYS A 25 -49.78 -39.37 5.16
C LYS A 25 -48.57 -40.26 5.43
N PHE A 26 -47.97 -40.14 6.61
CA PHE A 26 -46.77 -40.87 7.00
C PHE A 26 -47.07 -42.14 7.83
N ASN A 27 -48.33 -42.37 8.20
CA ASN A 27 -48.80 -43.48 9.02
C ASN A 27 -48.01 -43.63 10.34
N ARG A 28 -47.70 -42.49 10.97
CA ARG A 28 -46.99 -42.38 12.25
C ARG A 28 -47.81 -41.57 13.25
N SER A 29 -47.54 -41.75 14.54
CA SER A 29 -48.23 -41.02 15.61
C SER A 29 -47.90 -39.53 15.61
N GLU A 30 -48.81 -38.70 16.11
CA GLU A 30 -48.65 -37.24 16.24
C GLU A 30 -47.32 -36.87 16.91
N LYS A 31 -46.98 -37.61 17.98
CA LYS A 31 -45.75 -37.44 18.75
C LYS A 31 -44.51 -37.71 17.89
N TYR A 32 -44.53 -38.79 17.10
CA TYR A 32 -43.41 -39.13 16.22
C TYR A 32 -43.19 -38.06 15.15
N ILE A 33 -44.27 -37.53 14.58
CA ILE A 33 -44.22 -36.44 13.59
C ILE A 33 -43.63 -35.18 14.21
N THR A 34 -44.01 -34.84 15.43
CA THR A 34 -43.52 -33.64 16.13
C THR A 34 -42.05 -33.74 16.50
N ASP A 35 -41.58 -34.93 16.88
CA ASP A 35 -40.22 -35.12 17.38
C ASP A 35 -39.18 -35.38 16.27
N ASN A 36 -39.62 -35.80 15.07
CA ASN A 36 -38.71 -36.25 14.00
C ASN A 36 -38.81 -35.49 12.67
N ILE A 37 -39.83 -34.65 12.47
CA ILE A 37 -39.92 -33.85 11.23
C ILE A 37 -39.20 -32.52 11.39
N LEU A 38 -38.36 -32.18 10.41
CA LEU A 38 -37.77 -30.87 10.24
C LEU A 38 -37.97 -30.39 8.79
N VAL A 39 -38.12 -29.08 8.62
CA VAL A 39 -38.13 -28.43 7.31
C VAL A 39 -37.00 -27.41 7.32
N LEU A 40 -36.16 -27.44 6.28
CA LEU A 40 -34.99 -26.57 6.14
C LEU A 40 -35.07 -25.85 4.79
N ASP A 41 -35.30 -24.55 4.83
CA ASP A 41 -35.26 -23.69 3.65
C ASP A 41 -34.02 -22.79 3.73
N ILE A 42 -33.15 -22.92 2.73
CA ILE A 42 -31.93 -22.11 2.61
C ILE A 42 -32.11 -21.20 1.40
N PHE A 43 -32.08 -19.89 1.64
CA PHE A 43 -32.22 -18.87 0.61
C PHE A 43 -31.28 -17.69 0.89
N PHE A 44 -30.99 -16.91 -0.15
CA PHE A 44 -30.28 -15.64 -0.02
C PHE A 44 -31.31 -14.53 0.21
N GLU A 45 -31.14 -13.72 1.26
CA GLU A 45 -32.05 -12.60 1.57
C GLU A 45 -32.03 -11.52 0.47
N ALA A 46 -30.84 -11.22 -0.04
CA ALA A 46 -30.63 -10.34 -1.19
C ALA A 46 -29.44 -10.83 -2.02
N LEU A 47 -29.42 -10.52 -3.32
CA LEU A 47 -28.28 -10.76 -4.23
C LEU A 47 -27.10 -9.79 -3.97
N ASN A 48 -26.99 -9.28 -2.74
CA ASN A 48 -25.95 -8.35 -2.34
C ASN A 48 -24.77 -9.13 -1.74
N TYR A 49 -23.66 -9.12 -2.45
CA TYR A 49 -22.38 -9.63 -1.95
C TYR A 49 -21.64 -8.49 -1.27
N GLU A 50 -21.24 -8.69 -0.01
CA GLU A 50 -20.42 -7.72 0.70
C GLU A 50 -18.93 -8.05 0.48
N THR A 51 -18.24 -7.20 -0.27
CA THR A 51 -16.79 -7.29 -0.48
C THR A 51 -16.06 -6.42 0.55
N ILE A 52 -15.44 -7.05 1.54
CA ILE A 52 -14.57 -6.39 2.51
C ILE A 52 -13.14 -6.44 1.98
N GLU A 53 -12.69 -5.34 1.36
CA GLU A 53 -11.32 -5.19 0.86
C GLU A 53 -10.48 -4.32 1.78
N GLN A 54 -9.29 -4.79 2.13
CA GLN A 54 -8.29 -3.98 2.82
C GLN A 54 -7.55 -3.13 1.80
N LYS A 55 -7.95 -1.87 1.67
CA LYS A 55 -7.21 -0.88 0.89
C LYS A 55 -6.12 -0.27 1.76
N LYS A 56 -4.94 -0.06 1.19
CA LYS A 56 -3.87 0.67 1.88
C LYS A 56 -4.39 2.07 2.20
N ALA A 57 -4.32 2.47 3.47
CA ALA A 57 -4.75 3.79 3.91
C ALA A 57 -3.87 4.91 3.31
N TYR A 58 -2.65 4.57 2.89
CA TYR A 58 -1.71 5.50 2.30
C TYR A 58 -0.89 4.82 1.20
N GLU A 59 -0.87 5.44 0.03
CA GLU A 59 -0.09 4.99 -1.11
C GLU A 59 1.12 5.90 -1.32
N VAL A 60 2.12 5.43 -2.06
CA VAL A 60 3.30 6.23 -2.41
C VAL A 60 2.88 7.50 -3.16
N ALA A 61 1.83 7.44 -3.96
CA ALA A 61 1.25 8.62 -4.61
C ALA A 61 0.70 9.65 -3.60
N GLY A 62 0.07 9.20 -2.51
CA GLY A 62 -0.36 10.07 -1.41
C GLY A 62 0.81 10.73 -0.69
N LEU A 63 1.88 9.96 -0.44
CA LEU A 63 3.12 10.47 0.16
C LEU A 63 3.76 11.59 -0.64
N LEU A 64 3.94 11.35 -1.94
CA LEU A 64 4.54 12.33 -2.84
C LEU A 64 3.64 13.55 -3.03
N GLY A 65 2.32 13.36 -3.01
CA GLY A 65 1.33 14.44 -3.07
C GLY A 65 1.39 15.35 -1.85
N ASP A 66 1.47 14.81 -0.63
CA ASP A 66 1.56 15.59 0.59
C ASP A 66 2.89 16.36 0.67
N ILE A 67 4.02 15.71 0.37
CA ILE A 67 5.33 16.36 0.36
C ILE A 67 5.38 17.46 -0.70
N GLY A 68 5.00 17.15 -1.94
CA GLY A 68 5.01 18.11 -3.05
C GLY A 68 4.02 19.26 -2.85
N GLY A 69 2.84 18.97 -2.29
CA GLY A 69 1.84 19.98 -1.98
C GLY A 69 2.29 20.94 -0.89
N GLN A 70 2.90 20.44 0.18
CA GLN A 70 3.46 21.27 1.25
C GLN A 70 4.66 22.09 0.75
N MET A 71 5.62 21.47 0.06
CA MET A 71 6.78 22.19 -0.50
C MET A 71 6.39 23.24 -1.54
N GLY A 72 5.44 22.91 -2.42
CA GLY A 72 4.89 23.83 -3.42
C GLY A 72 4.09 24.97 -2.81
N LEU A 73 3.38 24.74 -1.70
CA LEU A 73 2.61 25.78 -1.02
C LEU A 73 3.49 26.72 -0.19
N PHE A 74 4.44 26.18 0.57
CA PHE A 74 5.23 26.97 1.53
C PHE A 74 6.43 27.69 0.91
N ILE A 75 7.12 27.04 -0.04
CA ILE A 75 8.37 27.56 -0.64
C ILE A 75 8.15 27.96 -2.11
N GLY A 76 7.06 27.46 -2.75
CA GLY A 76 6.90 27.58 -4.19
C GLY A 76 7.87 26.68 -4.97
N ALA A 77 8.51 25.72 -4.29
CA ALA A 77 9.49 24.83 -4.89
C ALA A 77 8.80 23.68 -5.63
N SER A 78 9.36 23.32 -6.77
CA SER A 78 8.93 22.15 -7.56
C SER A 78 10.07 21.16 -7.70
N ILE A 79 9.80 20.02 -8.33
CA ILE A 79 10.85 19.05 -8.66
C ILE A 79 11.93 19.67 -9.57
N LEU A 80 11.57 20.63 -10.43
CA LEU A 80 12.52 21.35 -11.28
C LEU A 80 13.47 22.21 -10.44
N THR A 81 12.98 22.86 -9.39
CA THR A 81 13.79 23.67 -8.48
C THR A 81 14.83 22.81 -7.74
N ILE A 82 14.47 21.57 -7.39
CA ILE A 82 15.39 20.62 -6.77
C ILE A 82 16.47 20.19 -7.77
N LEU A 83 16.09 19.90 -9.01
CA LEU A 83 17.04 19.54 -10.07
C LEU A 83 18.02 20.69 -10.37
N GLU A 84 17.53 21.92 -10.44
CA GLU A 84 18.36 23.11 -10.64
C GLU A 84 19.39 23.30 -9.50
N LEU A 85 19.00 23.04 -8.26
CA LEU A 85 19.92 23.06 -7.12
C LEU A 85 21.01 21.98 -7.26
N PHE A 86 20.67 20.79 -7.74
CA PHE A 86 21.65 19.72 -7.98
C PHE A 86 22.59 20.05 -9.15
N ASP A 87 22.09 20.60 -10.24
CA ASP A 87 22.91 21.03 -11.38
C ASP A 87 23.90 22.11 -10.96
N TYR A 88 23.43 23.13 -10.23
CA TYR A 88 24.29 24.17 -9.68
C TYR A 88 25.33 23.61 -8.70
N ALA A 89 24.92 22.72 -7.80
CA ALA A 89 25.84 22.08 -6.86
C ALA A 89 26.90 21.25 -7.59
N TYR A 90 26.54 20.53 -8.65
CA TYR A 90 27.46 19.75 -9.46
C TYR A 90 28.48 20.65 -10.17
N GLU A 91 28.05 21.76 -10.76
CA GLU A 91 28.92 22.73 -11.42
C GLU A 91 29.91 23.34 -10.42
N VAL A 92 29.44 23.80 -9.26
CA VAL A 92 30.29 24.36 -8.20
C VAL A 92 31.30 23.34 -7.69
N VAL A 93 30.88 22.08 -7.48
CA VAL A 93 31.78 21.01 -7.04
C VAL A 93 32.84 20.71 -8.10
N LYS A 94 32.45 20.65 -9.38
CA LYS A 94 33.37 20.45 -10.49
C LYS A 94 34.41 21.56 -10.53
N ASP A 95 34.00 22.82 -10.48
CA ASP A 95 34.88 23.97 -10.51
C ASP A 95 35.85 23.97 -9.33
N ARG A 96 35.37 23.65 -8.13
CA ARG A 96 36.22 23.54 -6.94
C ARG A 96 37.23 22.40 -7.03
N ILE A 97 36.85 21.26 -7.61
CA ILE A 97 37.77 20.14 -7.84
C ILE A 97 38.81 20.50 -8.92
N LEU A 98 38.39 21.20 -9.97
CA LEU A 98 39.28 21.67 -11.05
C LEU A 98 40.30 22.69 -10.56
N ASP A 99 39.88 23.66 -9.74
CA ASP A 99 40.76 24.65 -9.11
C ASP A 99 41.81 23.97 -8.20
N LEU A 100 41.42 22.91 -7.50
CA LEU A 100 42.34 22.16 -6.63
C LEU A 100 43.33 21.30 -7.43
N LEU A 101 42.91 20.70 -8.54
CA LEU A 101 43.80 19.97 -9.45
C LEU A 101 44.82 20.91 -10.11
N SER A 102 44.35 22.07 -10.60
CA SER A 102 45.20 23.07 -11.26
C SER A 102 46.28 23.61 -10.31
N ARG A 103 45.98 23.78 -9.02
CA ARG A 103 46.97 24.17 -8.00
C ARG A 103 48.02 23.10 -7.72
N GLY A 104 47.69 21.82 -7.89
CA GLY A 104 48.66 20.73 -7.73
C GLY A 104 49.71 20.74 -8.84
N GLU A 105 49.30 21.01 -10.08
CA GLU A 105 50.19 21.08 -11.24
C GLU A 105 51.14 22.29 -11.20
N GLU A 106 50.69 23.43 -10.65
CA GLU A 106 51.54 24.61 -10.44
C GLU A 106 52.59 24.42 -9.33
N GLU A 107 52.28 23.65 -8.28
CA GLU A 107 53.26 23.32 -7.23
C GLU A 107 54.27 22.26 -7.69
N GLU A 108 53.85 21.30 -8.53
CA GLU A 108 54.73 20.26 -9.10
C GLU A 108 55.71 20.86 -10.13
N SER A 109 55.24 21.69 -11.06
CA SER A 109 56.12 22.37 -12.04
C SER A 109 57.13 23.32 -11.38
N ARG A 110 56.74 24.02 -10.32
CA ARG A 110 57.63 24.91 -9.57
C ARG A 110 58.64 24.14 -8.70
N GLY A 111 58.31 22.92 -8.28
CA GLY A 111 59.23 22.03 -7.56
C GLY A 111 60.31 21.40 -8.46
N GLU A 112 59.96 21.10 -9.72
CA GLU A 112 60.88 20.59 -10.72
C GLU A 112 61.91 21.65 -11.17
N ASP A 113 61.47 22.90 -11.39
CA ASP A 113 62.37 24.00 -11.75
C ASP A 113 63.43 24.25 -10.66
N VAL A 114 63.04 24.30 -9.38
CA VAL A 114 63.96 24.54 -8.26
C VAL A 114 64.98 23.41 -8.09
N SER A 115 64.56 22.16 -8.34
CA SER A 115 65.48 21.00 -8.27
C SER A 115 66.49 20.97 -9.41
N GLN A 116 66.12 21.44 -10.62
CA GLN A 116 67.05 21.57 -11.74
C GLN A 116 68.07 22.70 -11.51
N VAL A 117 67.68 23.84 -10.93
CA VAL A 117 68.61 24.94 -10.65
C VAL A 117 69.63 24.55 -9.57
N ALA A 118 69.19 23.85 -8.51
CA ALA A 118 70.07 23.40 -7.43
C ALA A 118 71.09 22.32 -7.88
N GLY A 119 70.76 21.54 -8.90
CA GLY A 119 71.67 20.53 -9.48
C GLY A 119 72.73 21.10 -10.42
N ALA A 120 72.59 22.35 -10.88
CA ALA A 120 73.53 23.01 -11.79
C ALA A 120 74.64 23.82 -11.08
N GLU A 121 74.54 24.01 -9.76
CA GLU A 121 75.54 24.73 -8.93
C GLU A 121 76.61 23.81 -8.30
N VAL A 122 76.77 22.56 -8.76
CA VAL A 122 77.75 21.59 -8.22
C VAL A 122 78.81 21.20 -9.23
#